data_AF-A0A965MUN2-F1
#
_entry.id   AF-A0A965MUN2-F1
#
_cell.length_a   1.000
_cell.length_b   1.000
_cell.length_c   1.000
_cell.angle_alpha   90.00
_cell.angle_beta   90.00
_cell.angle_gamma   90.00
#
_symmetry.space_group_name_H-M   'P 1'
#
loop_
_entity.id
_entity.type
_entity.pdbx_description
1 polymer ?
#
loop_
_entity_poly.entity_id
_entity_poly.type
_entity_poly.pdbx_seq_one_letter_code
_entity_poly.pdbx_strand_id
1 'polypeptide(L)'
;MEKVKQYLPWAVRILLSGFFFLSAAAKLYPSPVLAITSFEMKQLLPLGFDECFAPFFSRYVIAAEIALGIGLLQPHFLKSIVIPAATLMLGIFSIHLAVEIMNTGGNSGNCGCFGELIPMTPLQSIFKNIASIGLLIYLFFQVKDKEKGQNNPWILSSIFAFSSLFMFGLTPMESCEKDSFDCTQVVVVEDDSSNEELNTTLTDSTFKVTESLDQLKSKEMKIKEKLNKIDSRTEPPKNIKSTDDLIKFFKNITQ
;
A
#
# COMPACT_ATOMS: atom_id res chain seq x y z
N MET A 1 31.67 30.69 13.68
CA MET A 1 30.36 30.12 14.10
C MET A 1 29.15 30.84 13.50
N GLU A 2 29.26 32.11 13.06
CA GLU A 2 28.12 32.84 12.45
C GLU A 2 27.59 32.21 11.15
N LYS A 3 28.49 31.73 10.27
CA LYS A 3 28.08 31.04 9.04
C LYS A 3 27.20 29.81 9.33
N VAL A 4 27.50 29.04 10.38
CA VAL A 4 26.72 27.84 10.76
C VAL A 4 25.29 28.22 11.15
N LYS A 5 25.10 29.32 11.89
CA LYS A 5 23.76 29.82 12.26
C LYS A 5 22.95 30.28 11.05
N GLN A 6 23.61 30.74 9.99
CA GLN A 6 22.95 31.17 8.76
C GLN A 6 22.57 29.98 7.84
N TYR A 7 23.41 28.95 7.76
CA TYR A 7 23.14 27.76 6.92
C TYR A 7 22.20 26.75 7.56
N LEU A 8 22.11 26.73 8.90
CA LEU A 8 21.31 25.74 9.62
C LEU A 8 19.81 25.79 9.28
N PRO A 9 19.13 26.95 9.21
CA PRO A 9 17.73 27.01 8.77
C PRO A 9 17.53 26.52 7.33
N TRP A 10 18.51 26.74 6.45
CA TRP A 10 18.43 26.30 5.06
C TRP A 10 18.61 24.79 4.93
N ALA A 11 19.57 24.21 5.65
CA ALA A 11 19.75 22.76 5.73
C ALA A 11 18.50 22.06 6.27
N VAL A 12 17.88 22.62 7.30
CA VAL A 12 16.63 22.10 7.87
C VAL A 12 15.48 22.12 6.85
N ARG A 13 15.34 23.18 6.05
CA ARG A 13 14.32 23.24 4.99
C ARG A 13 14.52 22.16 3.93
N ILE A 14 15.75 21.93 3.51
CA ILE A 14 16.07 20.89 2.52
C ILE A 14 15.76 19.51 3.09
N LEU A 15 16.16 19.25 4.33
CA LEU A 15 15.88 17.99 5.00
C LEU A 15 14.37 17.72 5.10
N LEU A 16 13.61 18.71 5.59
CA LEU A 16 12.15 18.60 5.71
C LEU A 16 11.47 18.41 4.35
N SER A 17 11.88 19.19 3.34
CA SER A 17 11.36 19.03 1.98
C SER A 17 11.67 17.65 1.40
N GLY A 18 12.89 17.15 1.61
CA GLY A 18 13.27 15.80 1.25
C GLY A 18 12.33 14.75 1.86
N PHE A 19 11.95 14.89 3.13
CA PHE A 19 10.97 13.98 3.75
C PHE A 19 9.59 14.04 3.11
N PHE A 20 9.09 15.21 2.73
CA PHE A 20 7.81 15.35 2.03
C PHE A 20 7.85 14.72 0.64
N PHE A 21 8.92 14.95 -0.14
CA PHE A 21 9.07 14.32 -1.45
C PHE A 21 9.24 12.81 -1.35
N LEU A 22 10.02 12.32 -0.37
CA LEU A 22 10.17 10.89 -0.12
C LEU A 22 8.80 10.28 0.24
N SER A 23 8.01 10.97 1.07
CA SER A 23 6.64 10.57 1.44
C SER A 23 5.74 10.43 0.22
N ALA A 24 5.72 11.44 -0.65
CA ALA A 24 4.93 11.41 -1.88
C ALA A 24 5.41 10.30 -2.81
N ALA A 25 6.71 10.22 -3.12
CA ALA A 25 7.27 9.22 -4.02
C ALA A 25 7.01 7.78 -3.53
N ALA A 26 7.11 7.55 -2.23
CA ALA A 26 6.89 6.25 -1.62
C ALA A 26 5.40 5.81 -1.68
N LYS A 27 4.46 6.76 -1.76
CA LYS A 27 3.03 6.50 -2.02
C LYS A 27 2.68 6.25 -3.50
N LEU A 28 3.60 6.52 -4.44
CA LEU A 28 3.41 6.22 -5.87
C LEU A 28 4.12 4.92 -6.31
N TYR A 29 4.97 4.35 -5.48
CA TYR A 29 5.78 3.16 -5.81
C TYR A 29 5.18 1.91 -5.14
N PRO A 30 5.17 0.72 -5.79
CA PRO A 30 5.79 0.35 -7.07
C PRO A 30 5.00 0.73 -8.32
N SER A 31 3.68 0.86 -8.22
CA SER A 31 2.86 1.42 -9.28
C SER A 31 1.91 2.48 -8.70
N PRO A 32 1.67 3.60 -9.40
CA PRO A 32 0.88 4.70 -8.86
C PRO A 32 -0.55 4.32 -8.48
N VAL A 33 -1.18 3.37 -9.17
CA VAL A 33 -2.57 2.96 -8.88
C VAL A 33 -2.62 2.06 -7.65
N LEU A 34 -1.80 1.01 -7.59
CA LEU A 34 -1.81 0.05 -6.47
C LEU A 34 -1.34 0.69 -5.15
N ALA A 35 -0.30 1.53 -5.20
CA ALA A 35 0.25 2.11 -3.98
C ALA A 35 -0.71 3.12 -3.31
N ILE A 36 -1.50 3.85 -4.11
CA ILE A 36 -2.50 4.77 -3.57
C ILE A 36 -3.65 4.00 -2.90
N THR A 37 -4.11 2.88 -3.47
CA THR A 37 -5.15 2.06 -2.81
C THR A 37 -4.70 1.53 -1.45
N SER A 38 -3.41 1.21 -1.27
CA SER A 38 -2.86 0.83 0.04
C SER A 38 -2.93 1.96 1.07
N PHE A 39 -2.71 3.20 0.64
CA PHE A 39 -2.87 4.37 1.50
C PHE A 39 -4.35 4.65 1.81
N GLU A 40 -5.23 4.48 0.82
CA GLU A 40 -6.68 4.65 0.99
C GLU A 40 -7.25 3.69 2.04
N MET A 41 -6.99 2.40 1.91
CA MET A 41 -7.50 1.37 2.82
C MET A 41 -6.95 1.50 4.24
N LYS A 42 -5.69 1.92 4.39
CA LYS A 42 -5.01 1.97 5.70
C LYS A 42 -5.13 3.30 6.41
N GLN A 43 -5.45 4.39 5.71
CA GLN A 43 -5.46 5.74 6.29
C GLN A 43 -6.74 6.51 6.00
N LEU A 44 -7.40 6.33 4.84
CA LEU A 44 -8.59 7.12 4.52
C LEU A 44 -9.88 6.44 4.94
N LEU A 45 -10.00 5.12 4.77
CA LEU A 45 -11.18 4.39 5.25
C LEU A 45 -11.32 4.47 6.77
N PRO A 46 -10.25 4.29 7.58
CA PRO A 46 -10.34 4.48 9.02
C PRO A 46 -10.59 5.94 9.45
N LEU A 47 -10.38 6.92 8.56
CA LEU A 47 -10.81 8.31 8.76
C LEU A 47 -12.32 8.52 8.53
N GLY A 48 -13.03 7.51 8.00
CA GLY A 48 -14.47 7.55 7.73
C GLY A 48 -14.83 8.08 6.34
N PHE A 49 -13.89 8.09 5.39
CA PHE A 49 -14.19 8.46 4.00
C PHE A 49 -14.86 7.30 3.25
N ASP A 50 -15.82 7.64 2.40
CA ASP A 50 -16.50 6.72 1.48
C ASP A 50 -15.52 6.19 0.40
N GLU A 51 -15.69 4.95 -0.04
CA GLU A 51 -14.84 4.30 -1.04
C GLU A 51 -14.80 5.05 -2.38
N CYS A 52 -15.86 5.79 -2.72
CA CYS A 52 -15.87 6.63 -3.92
C CYS A 52 -15.13 7.95 -3.73
N PHE A 53 -15.04 8.47 -2.50
CA PHE A 53 -14.39 9.75 -2.21
C PHE A 53 -12.91 9.58 -1.84
N ALA A 54 -12.55 8.45 -1.22
CA ALA A 54 -11.18 8.17 -0.80
C ALA A 54 -10.16 8.32 -1.94
N PRO A 55 -10.43 7.88 -3.19
CA PRO A 55 -9.52 8.07 -4.32
C PRO A 55 -9.27 9.51 -4.73
N PHE A 56 -10.27 10.38 -4.59
CA PHE A 56 -10.08 11.81 -4.86
C PHE A 56 -9.24 12.45 -3.77
N PHE A 57 -9.57 12.17 -2.50
CA PHE A 57 -8.89 12.78 -1.37
C PHE A 57 -7.44 12.32 -1.25
N SER A 58 -7.13 11.05 -1.51
CA SER A 58 -5.78 10.50 -1.46
C SER A 58 -4.82 11.25 -2.41
N ARG A 59 -5.27 11.51 -3.64
CA ARG A 59 -4.53 12.26 -4.65
C ARG A 59 -4.30 13.71 -4.24
N TYR A 60 -5.30 14.36 -3.63
CA TYR A 60 -5.12 15.71 -3.08
C TYR A 60 -4.12 15.75 -1.92
N VAL A 61 -4.12 14.75 -1.04
CA VAL A 61 -3.14 14.64 0.05
C VAL A 61 -1.73 14.48 -0.51
N ILE A 62 -1.51 13.60 -1.49
CA ILE A 62 -0.20 13.40 -2.11
C ILE A 62 0.24 14.66 -2.88
N ALA A 63 -0.67 15.30 -3.62
CA ALA A 63 -0.40 16.57 -4.27
C ALA A 63 -0.02 17.66 -3.26
N ALA A 64 -0.66 17.69 -2.09
CA ALA A 64 -0.31 18.58 -1.00
C ALA A 64 1.08 18.27 -0.41
N GLU A 65 1.49 17.00 -0.31
CA GLU A 65 2.85 16.63 0.11
C GLU A 65 3.91 17.19 -0.85
N ILE A 66 3.70 17.03 -2.15
CA ILE A 66 4.60 17.58 -3.18
C ILE A 66 4.62 19.11 -3.10
N ALA A 67 3.44 19.74 -3.01
CA ALA A 67 3.31 21.19 -2.94
C ALA A 67 3.96 21.78 -1.68
N LEU A 68 3.85 21.13 -0.53
CA LEU A 68 4.51 21.53 0.72
C LEU A 68 6.02 21.28 0.66
N GLY A 69 6.47 20.20 0.02
CA GLY A 69 7.87 19.93 -0.26
C GLY A 69 8.51 21.07 -1.05
N ILE A 70 7.89 21.48 -2.18
CA ILE A 70 8.33 22.64 -2.97
C ILE A 70 8.16 23.94 -2.16
N GLY A 71 7.06 24.05 -1.41
CA GLY A 71 6.72 25.17 -0.56
C GLY A 71 7.79 25.51 0.48
N LEU A 72 8.44 24.50 1.05
CA LEU A 72 9.52 24.68 2.04
C LEU A 72 10.83 25.19 1.43
N LEU A 73 11.07 25.00 0.13
CA LEU A 73 12.24 25.52 -0.57
C LEU A 73 12.08 27.00 -0.91
N GLN A 74 10.86 27.46 -1.15
CA GLN A 74 10.61 28.85 -1.53
C GLN A 74 10.51 29.79 -0.30
N PRO A 75 10.89 31.07 -0.44
CA PRO A 75 10.80 32.04 0.65
C PRO A 75 9.41 32.70 0.79
N HIS A 76 8.44 32.44 -0.10
CA HIS A 76 7.16 33.15 -0.12
C HIS A 76 6.15 32.53 0.85
N PHE A 77 5.62 33.34 1.79
CA PHE A 77 4.65 32.92 2.81
C PHE A 77 5.06 31.66 3.61
N LEU A 78 6.37 31.46 3.79
CA LEU A 78 6.88 30.23 4.39
C LEU A 78 6.42 30.11 5.85
N LYS A 79 6.52 31.18 6.65
CA LYS A 79 6.12 31.14 8.05
C LYS A 79 4.60 31.27 8.23
N SER A 80 3.93 32.06 7.39
CA SER A 80 2.49 32.29 7.54
C SER A 80 1.59 31.18 6.99
N ILE A 81 1.99 30.46 5.94
CA ILE A 81 1.12 29.47 5.27
C ILE A 81 1.78 28.09 5.24
N VAL A 82 3.01 27.99 4.72
CA VAL A 82 3.64 26.68 4.48
C VAL A 82 3.94 25.93 5.77
N ILE A 83 4.58 26.57 6.76
CA ILE A 83 4.89 25.93 8.05
C ILE A 83 3.62 25.50 8.80
N PRO A 84 2.58 26.35 8.97
CA PRO A 84 1.34 25.94 9.61
C PRO A 84 0.64 24.80 8.86
N ALA A 85 0.57 24.87 7.53
CA ALA A 85 -0.05 23.83 6.71
C ALA A 85 0.68 22.49 6.83
N ALA A 86 2.02 22.50 6.77
CA ALA A 86 2.84 21.31 6.98
C ALA A 86 2.65 20.72 8.39
N THR A 87 2.65 21.57 9.41
CA THR A 87 2.47 21.14 10.81
C THR A 87 1.09 20.54 11.03
N LEU A 88 0.04 21.16 10.49
CA LEU A 88 -1.34 20.69 10.59
C LEU A 88 -1.50 19.34 9.87
N MET A 89 -0.98 19.22 8.65
CA MET A 89 -1.05 17.98 7.87
C MET A 89 -0.36 16.83 8.59
N LEU A 90 0.87 17.02 9.07
CA LEU A 90 1.56 16.00 9.89
C LEU A 90 0.82 15.71 11.20
N GLY A 91 0.25 16.73 11.84
CA GLY A 91 -0.50 16.59 13.09
C GLY A 91 -1.73 15.70 12.93
N ILE A 92 -2.56 15.97 11.92
CA ILE A 92 -3.76 15.17 11.62
C ILE A 92 -3.38 13.71 11.36
N PHE A 93 -2.40 13.45 10.49
CA PHE A 93 -1.97 12.08 10.21
C PHE A 93 -1.38 11.40 11.44
N SER A 94 -0.64 12.12 12.29
CA SER A 94 -0.07 11.56 13.52
C SER A 94 -1.14 11.20 14.55
N ILE A 95 -2.16 12.04 14.73
CA ILE A 95 -3.28 11.77 15.62
C ILE A 95 -4.08 10.58 15.12
N HIS A 96 -4.36 10.53 13.81
CA HIS A 96 -5.09 9.42 13.21
C HIS A 96 -4.35 8.08 13.44
N LEU A 97 -3.05 8.04 13.19
CA LEU A 97 -2.21 6.86 13.47
C LEU A 97 -2.20 6.48 14.95
N ALA A 98 -2.16 7.47 15.85
CA ALA A 98 -2.18 7.20 17.29
C ALA A 98 -3.50 6.52 17.70
N VAL A 99 -4.63 6.99 17.17
CA VAL A 99 -5.95 6.38 17.40
C VAL A 99 -6.00 4.97 16.82
N GLU A 100 -5.50 4.77 15.59
CA GLU A 100 -5.46 3.45 14.95
C GLU A 100 -4.65 2.43 15.78
N ILE A 101 -3.49 2.84 16.33
CA ILE A 101 -2.69 1.98 17.22
C ILE A 101 -3.48 1.61 18.48
N MET A 102 -4.23 2.55 19.05
CA MET A 102 -5.03 2.31 20.25
C MET A 102 -6.19 1.36 19.97
N ASN A 103 -6.81 1.47 18.80
CA ASN A 103 -7.96 0.63 18.42
C ASN A 103 -7.54 -0.78 18.00
N THR A 104 -6.46 -0.90 17.23
CA THR A 104 -5.97 -2.18 16.69
C THR A 104 -5.00 -2.88 17.66
N GLY A 105 -4.51 -2.19 18.70
CA GLY A 105 -3.72 -2.75 19.80
C GLY A 105 -2.34 -3.28 19.41
N GLY A 106 -1.90 -3.06 18.18
CA GLY A 106 -0.69 -3.64 17.60
C GLY A 106 0.25 -2.61 16.98
N ASN A 107 1.56 -2.77 17.24
CA ASN A 107 2.63 -2.03 16.55
C ASN A 107 3.21 -2.81 15.34
N SER A 108 2.59 -3.93 14.97
CA SER A 108 2.99 -4.77 13.85
C SER A 108 2.20 -4.39 12.61
N GLY A 109 2.91 -3.99 11.56
CA GLY A 109 2.30 -3.68 10.26
C GLY A 109 2.88 -2.42 9.64
N ASN A 110 2.51 -2.18 8.39
CA ASN A 110 2.85 -0.96 7.67
C ASN A 110 1.74 0.07 7.87
N CYS A 111 2.07 1.22 8.48
CA CYS A 111 1.14 2.33 8.70
C CYS A 111 0.72 3.08 7.43
N GLY A 112 1.30 2.78 6.26
CA GLY A 112 0.92 3.38 4.97
C GLY A 112 1.36 4.83 4.78
N CYS A 113 2.03 5.46 5.75
CA CYS A 113 2.45 6.87 5.65
C CYS A 113 3.51 7.11 4.57
N PHE A 114 4.38 6.13 4.33
CA PHE A 114 5.32 6.12 3.20
C PHE A 114 4.87 5.11 2.12
N GLY A 115 3.57 4.83 2.04
CA GLY A 115 3.06 3.79 1.14
C GLY A 115 3.68 2.42 1.43
N GLU A 116 3.87 1.62 0.38
CA GLU A 116 4.38 0.26 0.47
C GLU A 116 5.91 0.17 0.34
N LEU A 117 6.56 1.22 -0.16
CA LEU A 117 8.01 1.24 -0.42
C LEU A 117 8.86 1.20 0.86
N ILE A 118 8.45 1.88 1.93
CA ILE A 118 9.15 1.86 3.21
C ILE A 118 8.15 1.47 4.31
N PRO A 119 7.93 0.16 4.55
CA PRO A 119 7.06 -0.27 5.63
C PRO A 119 7.69 0.16 6.95
N MET A 120 7.08 1.16 7.58
CA MET A 120 7.40 1.59 8.93
C MET A 120 6.33 1.16 9.89
N THR A 121 6.75 0.82 11.11
CA THR A 121 5.81 0.56 12.20
C THR A 121 5.03 1.84 12.54
N PRO A 122 3.78 1.73 13.00
CA PRO A 122 2.98 2.89 13.38
C PRO A 122 3.68 3.81 14.39
N LEU A 123 4.32 3.26 15.43
CA LEU A 123 5.07 4.06 16.41
C LEU A 123 6.27 4.79 15.79
N GLN A 124 6.99 4.14 14.87
CA GLN A 124 8.12 4.76 14.19
C GLN A 124 7.69 5.94 13.30
N SER A 125 6.53 5.82 12.64
CA SER A 125 5.96 6.91 11.83
C SER A 125 5.55 8.10 12.70
N ILE A 126 4.89 7.86 13.83
CA ILE A 126 4.53 8.91 14.79
C ILE A 126 5.79 9.64 15.29
N PHE A 127 6.83 8.90 15.68
CA PHE A 127 8.08 9.51 16.13
C PHE A 127 8.71 10.42 15.05
N LYS A 128 8.76 9.96 13.79
CA LYS A 128 9.25 10.76 12.66
C LYS A 128 8.42 12.04 12.46
N ASN A 129 7.10 11.93 12.54
CA ASN A 129 6.21 13.07 12.34
C ASN A 129 6.35 14.09 13.48
N ILE A 130 6.42 13.64 14.74
CA ILE A 130 6.67 14.51 15.89
C ILE A 130 8.03 15.20 15.78
N ALA A 131 9.08 14.47 15.38
CA ALA A 131 10.39 15.05 15.14
C ALA A 131 10.36 16.11 14.03
N SER A 132 9.63 15.85 12.94
CA SER A 132 9.45 16.79 11.83
C SER A 132 8.64 18.03 12.24
N ILE A 133 7.60 17.86 13.07
CA ILE A 133 6.82 18.97 13.66
C ILE A 133 7.73 19.82 14.57
N GLY A 134 8.53 19.20 15.45
CA GLY A 134 9.47 19.92 16.30
C GLY A 134 10.47 20.75 15.48
N LEU A 135 10.92 20.19 14.36
CA LEU A 135 11.83 20.86 13.44
C LEU A 135 11.14 22.01 12.66
N LEU A 136 9.87 21.86 12.29
CA LEU A 136 9.04 22.92 11.70
C LEU A 136 8.79 24.06 12.69
N ILE A 137 8.52 23.76 13.96
CA ILE A 137 8.35 24.76 15.03
C ILE A 137 9.67 25.51 15.25
N TYR A 138 10.81 24.81 15.30
CA TYR A 138 12.12 25.43 15.35
C TYR A 138 12.34 26.38 14.15
N LEU A 139 12.00 25.94 12.94
CA LEU A 139 12.08 26.74 11.73
C LEU A 139 11.16 27.98 11.81
N PHE A 140 9.97 27.86 12.40
CA PHE A 140 9.02 28.97 12.57
C PHE A 140 9.60 30.14 13.37
N PHE A 141 10.40 29.85 14.39
CA PHE A 141 11.06 30.88 15.20
C PHE A 141 12.32 31.44 14.55
N GLN A 142 13.04 30.66 13.74
CA GLN A 142 14.27 31.10 13.07
C GLN A 142 14.01 31.88 11.78
N VAL A 143 12.90 31.61 11.09
CA VAL A 143 12.59 32.24 9.80
C VAL A 143 11.79 33.51 10.00
N LYS A 144 12.17 34.55 9.26
CA LYS A 144 11.35 35.75 9.06
C LYS A 144 10.67 35.66 7.69
N ASP A 145 9.39 35.99 7.64
CA ASP A 145 8.70 36.19 6.36
C ASP A 145 9.26 37.43 5.66
N LYS A 146 9.15 37.48 4.32
CA LYS A 146 9.40 38.72 3.59
C LYS A 146 8.41 39.79 4.04
N GLU A 147 8.82 41.06 3.92
CA GLU A 147 7.98 42.20 4.25
C GLU A 147 6.61 42.14 3.57
N LYS A 148 5.59 42.56 4.31
CA LYS A 148 4.18 42.49 3.96
C LYS A 148 3.93 43.33 2.69
N GLY A 149 3.88 42.66 1.53
CA GLY A 149 3.71 43.29 0.21
C GLY A 149 4.62 42.75 -0.90
N GLN A 150 5.73 42.08 -0.57
CA GLN A 150 6.61 41.43 -1.56
C GLN A 150 6.28 39.95 -1.80
N ASN A 151 5.25 39.42 -1.11
CA ASN A 151 4.86 38.03 -1.24
C ASN A 151 3.80 37.89 -2.34
N ASN A 152 4.07 37.09 -3.36
CA ASN A 152 3.13 36.82 -4.43
C ASN A 152 2.35 35.51 -4.14
N PRO A 153 1.06 35.58 -3.75
CA PRO A 153 0.27 34.38 -3.39
C PRO A 153 0.02 33.48 -4.60
N TRP A 154 0.10 34.03 -5.82
CA TRP A 154 -0.02 33.26 -7.06
C TRP A 154 1.03 32.17 -7.17
N ILE A 155 2.22 32.36 -6.59
CA ILE A 155 3.28 31.35 -6.62
C ILE A 155 2.85 30.09 -5.85
N LEU A 156 2.32 30.25 -4.63
CA LEU A 156 1.80 29.10 -3.86
C LEU A 156 0.63 28.42 -4.55
N SER A 157 -0.32 29.21 -5.08
CA SER A 157 -1.46 28.67 -5.80
C SER A 157 -1.02 27.89 -7.05
N SER A 158 -0.06 28.42 -7.81
CA SER A 158 0.48 27.75 -9.00
C SER A 158 1.21 26.44 -8.68
N ILE A 159 1.97 26.38 -7.58
CA ILE A 159 2.66 25.16 -7.13
C ILE A 159 1.63 24.09 -6.76
N PHE A 160 0.60 24.46 -6.01
CA PHE A 160 -0.46 23.53 -5.63
C PHE A 160 -1.22 23.03 -6.85
N ALA A 161 -1.65 23.94 -7.74
CA ALA A 161 -2.37 23.59 -8.96
C ALA A 161 -1.54 22.67 -9.87
N PHE A 162 -0.24 22.97 -10.07
CA PHE A 162 0.66 22.13 -10.85
C PHE A 162 0.83 20.74 -10.22
N SER A 163 1.01 20.67 -8.90
CA SER A 163 1.16 19.39 -8.18
C SER A 163 -0.11 18.53 -8.26
N SER A 164 -1.30 19.15 -8.14
CA SER A 164 -2.57 18.46 -8.32
C SER A 164 -2.74 17.96 -9.75
N LEU A 165 -2.48 18.80 -10.75
CA LEU A 165 -2.59 18.42 -12.16
C LEU A 165 -1.62 17.28 -12.51
N PHE A 166 -0.40 17.33 -11.99
CA PHE A 166 0.58 16.27 -12.13
C PHE A 166 0.08 14.93 -11.54
N MET A 167 -0.49 14.96 -10.32
CA MET A 167 -1.04 13.74 -9.70
C MET A 167 -2.21 13.16 -10.48
N PHE A 168 -3.16 13.98 -10.89
CA PHE A 168 -4.32 13.52 -11.69
C PHE A 168 -3.92 13.05 -13.10
N GLY A 169 -2.86 13.61 -13.68
CA GLY A 169 -2.30 13.14 -14.95
C GLY A 169 -1.61 11.79 -14.86
N LEU A 170 -0.92 11.50 -13.76
CA LEU A 170 -0.25 10.21 -13.55
C LEU A 170 -1.18 9.08 -13.12
N THR A 171 -2.26 9.42 -12.41
CA THR A 171 -3.18 8.45 -11.82
C THR A 171 -4.60 8.74 -12.26
N PRO A 172 -4.94 8.45 -13.53
CA PRO A 172 -6.31 8.57 -14.01
C PRO A 172 -7.23 7.74 -13.12
N MET A 173 -8.42 8.28 -12.88
CA MET A 173 -9.39 7.69 -11.96
C MET A 173 -10.39 6.92 -12.78
N GLU A 174 -10.67 5.69 -12.37
CA GLU A 174 -11.87 5.00 -12.83
C GLU A 174 -13.06 5.56 -12.05
N SER A 175 -14.18 5.77 -12.74
CA SER A 175 -15.39 6.28 -12.09
C SER A 175 -15.90 5.24 -11.10
N CYS A 176 -16.42 5.71 -9.97
CA CYS A 176 -17.04 4.84 -8.99
C CYS A 176 -18.35 4.29 -9.57
N GLU A 177 -18.29 3.14 -10.24
CA GLU A 177 -19.48 2.40 -10.63
C GLU A 177 -20.02 1.74 -9.37
N LYS A 178 -21.08 2.34 -8.82
CA LYS A 178 -21.85 1.75 -7.74
C LYS A 178 -22.68 0.61 -8.31
N ASP A 179 -22.02 -0.48 -8.69
CA ASP A 179 -22.72 -1.74 -8.74
C ASP A 179 -23.09 -2.10 -7.32
N SER A 180 -24.38 -2.02 -7.04
CA SER A 180 -25.01 -2.51 -5.82
C SER A 180 -24.72 -4.01 -5.69
N PHE A 181 -23.58 -4.34 -5.10
CA PHE A 181 -23.26 -5.69 -4.70
C PHE A 181 -23.98 -5.96 -3.39
N ASP A 182 -25.04 -6.76 -3.49
CA ASP A 182 -25.79 -7.32 -2.38
C ASP A 182 -24.83 -8.11 -1.47
N CYS A 183 -24.79 -7.73 -0.19
CA CYS A 183 -23.93 -8.36 0.80
C CYS A 183 -24.45 -9.76 1.12
N THR A 184 -24.00 -10.80 0.42
CA THR A 184 -23.98 -12.13 1.05
C THR A 184 -22.84 -12.13 2.05
N GLN A 185 -23.21 -12.03 3.33
CA GLN A 185 -22.29 -12.20 4.44
C GLN A 185 -21.65 -13.59 4.34
N VAL A 186 -20.31 -13.61 4.22
CA VAL A 186 -19.54 -14.81 4.54
C VAL A 186 -19.55 -14.93 6.06
N VAL A 187 -20.61 -15.54 6.59
CA VAL A 187 -20.59 -16.13 7.92
C VAL A 187 -19.61 -17.29 7.82
N VAL A 188 -18.46 -17.16 8.47
CA VAL A 188 -17.59 -18.32 8.74
C VAL A 188 -18.32 -19.16 9.78
N VAL A 189 -19.10 -20.13 9.33
CA VAL A 189 -19.51 -21.27 10.16
C VAL A 189 -18.41 -22.32 9.97
N GLU A 190 -17.62 -22.54 11.02
CA GLU A 190 -16.94 -23.82 11.19
C GLU A 190 -18.03 -24.88 11.39
N ASP A 191 -18.19 -25.82 10.46
CA ASP A 191 -18.55 -27.17 10.88
C ASP A 191 -18.15 -28.27 9.88
N ASP A 192 -18.02 -29.42 10.50
CA ASP A 192 -17.53 -30.73 10.12
C ASP A 192 -18.18 -31.37 8.88
N SER A 193 -17.40 -32.22 8.21
CA SER A 193 -17.77 -33.41 7.42
C SER A 193 -19.22 -33.57 6.90
N SER A 194 -19.42 -33.56 5.58
CA SER A 194 -20.06 -34.64 4.79
C SER A 194 -20.55 -34.18 3.40
N ASN A 195 -20.56 -35.13 2.45
CA ASN A 195 -20.84 -34.96 1.02
C ASN A 195 -22.31 -34.66 0.71
N GLU A 196 -22.59 -33.77 -0.25
CA GLU A 196 -23.52 -34.01 -1.39
C GLU A 196 -23.52 -32.81 -2.37
N GLU A 197 -23.66 -33.11 -3.66
CA GLU A 197 -23.69 -32.18 -4.79
C GLU A 197 -24.88 -31.21 -4.76
N LEU A 198 -24.67 -29.94 -5.14
CA LEU A 198 -25.75 -29.05 -5.54
C LEU A 198 -25.50 -28.48 -6.94
N ASN A 199 -26.49 -28.72 -7.79
CA ASN A 199 -26.51 -28.39 -9.20
C ASN A 199 -27.10 -26.98 -9.39
N THR A 200 -26.75 -26.36 -10.53
CA THR A 200 -27.46 -25.27 -11.23
C THR A 200 -26.99 -23.85 -10.88
N THR A 201 -25.99 -23.27 -11.58
CA THR A 201 -25.98 -22.65 -12.92
C THR A 201 -26.37 -21.16 -12.92
N LEU A 202 -25.31 -20.32 -13.01
CA LEU A 202 -25.07 -19.10 -13.83
C LEU A 202 -26.04 -17.91 -13.68
N THR A 203 -25.54 -16.68 -13.53
CA THR A 203 -24.96 -15.80 -14.59
C THR A 203 -24.17 -14.66 -13.94
N ASP A 204 -23.16 -13.98 -14.50
CA ASP A 204 -22.31 -14.06 -15.70
C ASP A 204 -21.26 -12.93 -15.51
N SER A 205 -20.10 -13.03 -16.17
CA SER A 205 -19.09 -11.96 -16.36
C SER A 205 -18.00 -11.76 -15.29
N THR A 206 -17.11 -12.75 -15.11
CA THR A 206 -15.69 -12.50 -14.76
C THR A 206 -14.80 -12.96 -15.91
N PHE A 207 -14.73 -12.13 -16.94
CA PHE A 207 -13.81 -12.28 -18.06
C PHE A 207 -12.46 -11.65 -17.68
N LYS A 208 -11.50 -12.44 -17.14
CA LYS A 208 -10.03 -12.33 -17.35
C LYS A 208 -9.12 -13.11 -16.38
N VAL A 209 -9.63 -13.84 -15.39
CA VAL A 209 -8.76 -14.65 -14.48
C VAL A 209 -8.60 -16.11 -14.94
N THR A 210 -9.47 -16.60 -15.82
CA THR A 210 -9.58 -18.02 -16.18
C THR A 210 -8.42 -18.57 -17.03
N GLU A 211 -7.68 -17.73 -17.76
CA GLU A 211 -6.65 -18.23 -18.70
C GLU A 211 -5.44 -18.88 -17.99
N SER A 212 -5.20 -18.57 -16.72
CA SER A 212 -4.03 -19.06 -15.97
C SER A 212 -4.29 -20.35 -15.17
N LEU A 213 -5.54 -20.67 -14.81
CA LEU A 213 -5.87 -21.82 -13.97
C LEU A 213 -6.15 -23.10 -14.79
N ASP A 214 -6.67 -22.95 -16.01
CA ASP A 214 -6.94 -24.07 -16.92
C ASP A 214 -5.66 -24.71 -17.46
N GLN A 215 -4.60 -23.90 -17.64
CA GLN A 215 -3.27 -24.37 -18.06
C GLN A 215 -2.60 -25.23 -16.98
N LEU A 216 -2.85 -24.95 -15.69
CA LEU A 216 -2.31 -25.71 -14.55
C LEU A 216 -3.09 -27.02 -14.35
N LYS A 217 -4.43 -27.00 -14.45
CA LYS A 217 -5.27 -28.20 -14.34
C LYS A 217 -5.04 -29.20 -15.49
N SER A 218 -4.82 -28.71 -16.72
CA SER A 218 -4.49 -29.57 -17.87
C SER A 218 -3.13 -30.29 -17.70
N LYS A 219 -2.17 -29.65 -17.02
CA LYS A 219 -0.85 -30.22 -16.72
C LYS A 219 -0.92 -31.27 -15.60
N GLU A 220 -1.73 -31.03 -14.57
CA GLU A 220 -1.95 -31.99 -13.48
C GLU A 220 -2.72 -33.24 -13.92
N MET A 221 -3.73 -33.09 -14.79
CA MET A 221 -4.50 -34.23 -15.32
C MET A 221 -3.64 -35.16 -16.18
N LYS A 222 -2.72 -34.60 -17.01
CA LYS A 222 -1.77 -35.39 -17.82
C LYS A 222 -0.66 -36.06 -16.98
N ILE A 223 -0.31 -35.50 -15.82
CA ILE A 223 0.66 -36.11 -14.89
C ILE A 223 0.00 -37.26 -14.11
N LYS A 224 -1.25 -37.10 -13.67
CA LYS A 224 -2.03 -38.16 -12.98
C LYS A 224 -2.35 -39.34 -13.90
N GLU A 225 -2.65 -39.08 -15.18
CA GLU A 225 -2.88 -40.13 -16.18
C GLU A 225 -1.58 -40.92 -16.50
N LYS A 226 -0.42 -40.27 -16.49
CA LYS A 226 0.88 -40.96 -16.61
C LYS A 226 1.27 -41.74 -15.36
N LEU A 227 0.87 -41.31 -14.15
CA LEU A 227 1.10 -42.04 -12.90
C LEU A 227 0.23 -43.31 -12.81
N ASN A 228 -1.05 -43.22 -13.17
CA ASN A 228 -1.97 -44.37 -13.16
C ASN A 228 -1.60 -45.44 -14.19
N LYS A 229 -0.88 -45.09 -15.26
CA LYS A 229 -0.39 -46.06 -16.25
C LYS A 229 0.86 -46.82 -15.77
N ILE A 230 1.56 -46.31 -14.76
CA ILE A 230 2.72 -46.96 -14.14
C ILE A 230 2.28 -47.94 -13.03
N ASP A 231 1.16 -47.68 -12.35
CA ASP A 231 0.71 -48.47 -11.20
C ASP A 231 0.01 -49.81 -11.57
N SER A 232 -0.36 -50.00 -12.83
CA SER A 232 -1.01 -51.22 -13.33
C SER A 232 -0.10 -52.47 -13.46
N ARG A 233 1.12 -52.45 -12.90
CA ARG A 233 2.05 -53.60 -12.92
C ARG A 233 2.43 -54.19 -11.56
N THR A 234 1.78 -53.79 -10.47
CA THR A 234 2.24 -54.22 -9.13
C THR A 234 1.09 -54.60 -8.20
N GLU A 235 0.54 -55.80 -8.37
CA GLU A 235 -0.05 -56.53 -7.23
C GLU A 235 0.92 -57.65 -6.82
N PRO A 236 1.48 -57.64 -5.60
CA PRO A 236 2.20 -58.81 -5.10
C PRO A 236 1.19 -59.90 -4.71
N PRO A 237 1.44 -61.18 -5.06
CA PRO A 237 0.62 -62.27 -4.56
C PRO A 237 0.80 -62.39 -3.04
N LYS A 238 -0.33 -62.54 -2.34
CA LYS A 238 -0.39 -62.89 -0.93
C LYS A 238 0.41 -64.20 -0.72
N ASN A 239 1.38 -64.14 0.20
CA ASN A 239 2.02 -65.27 0.89
C ASN A 239 3.30 -65.84 0.26
N ILE A 240 4.49 -65.32 0.61
CA ILE A 240 5.79 -66.01 0.38
C ILE A 240 6.75 -65.78 1.56
N LYS A 241 7.21 -66.90 2.14
CA LYS A 241 8.26 -67.03 3.16
C LYS A 241 9.59 -67.37 2.46
N SER A 242 10.40 -66.39 2.06
CA SER A 242 11.88 -66.50 1.94
C SER A 242 12.43 -65.34 1.09
N THR A 243 13.61 -64.87 1.46
CA THR A 243 14.37 -63.75 0.87
C THR A 243 14.89 -63.97 -0.56
N ASP A 244 14.87 -65.20 -1.07
CA ASP A 244 15.47 -65.52 -2.38
C ASP A 244 14.56 -65.21 -3.58
N ASP A 245 13.24 -65.13 -3.38
CA ASP A 245 12.29 -64.85 -4.47
C ASP A 245 12.17 -63.34 -4.79
N LEU A 246 12.50 -62.47 -3.83
CA LEU A 246 12.53 -61.01 -4.04
C LEU A 246 13.68 -60.60 -4.98
N ILE A 247 14.82 -61.27 -4.89
CA ILE A 247 16.01 -60.94 -5.69
C ILE A 247 15.79 -61.28 -7.18
N LYS A 248 15.04 -62.35 -7.47
CA LYS A 248 14.64 -62.69 -8.85
C LYS A 248 13.63 -61.71 -9.45
N PHE A 249 12.73 -61.16 -8.63
CA PHE A 249 11.73 -60.20 -9.10
C PHE A 249 12.35 -58.86 -9.50
N PHE A 250 13.28 -58.33 -8.69
CA PHE A 250 13.96 -57.08 -9.01
C PHE A 250 14.87 -57.16 -10.25
N LYS A 251 15.49 -58.32 -10.51
CA LYS A 251 16.38 -58.51 -11.66
C LYS A 251 15.65 -58.49 -13.01
N ASN A 252 14.34 -58.77 -13.02
CA ASN A 252 13.52 -58.82 -14.24
C ASN A 252 12.84 -57.48 -14.59
N ILE A 253 12.98 -56.46 -13.72
CA ILE A 253 12.41 -55.11 -13.93
C ILE A 253 13.47 -54.15 -14.53
N THR A 254 14.76 -54.51 -14.49
CA THR A 254 15.88 -53.65 -14.91
C THR A 254 16.40 -53.95 -16.33
N GLN A 255 15.68 -54.73 -17.14
CA GLN A 255 16.00 -54.99 -18.55
C GLN A 255 14.83 -54.55 -19.43
#